data_AF-A0AA39KI66-F1
#
_entry.id   AF-A0AA39KI66-F1
#
_cell.length_a   1.000
_cell.length_b   1.000
_cell.length_c   1.000
_cell.angle_alpha   90.00
_cell.angle_beta   90.00
_cell.angle_gamma   90.00
#
_symmetry.space_group_name_H-M   'P 1'
#
loop_
_entity.id
_entity.type
_entity.pdbx_description
1 polymer ?
#
loop_
_entity_poly.entity_id
_entity_poly.type
_entity_poly.pdbx_seq_one_letter_code
_entity_poly.pdbx_strand_id
1 'polypeptide(L)'
;MLTKFLEPIDDNTLTGCNDDNDCSSWEICRNYQCYDGCIDSRCGYNARCLPENHTYTCKCFNELKGDPYIKCNRECFDDNYCNDHQLCKDNVCVYACDYLKCGKNALCTANNHIAYCQCKFCTEGEAAVKCEKMKSKLVFN
;
A
#
# COMPACT_ATOMS: atom_id res chain seq x y z
N MET A 1 -30.35 54.36 1.01
CA MET A 1 -31.15 53.11 1.00
C MET A 1 -30.39 52.13 0.12
N LEU A 2 -29.84 51.06 0.71
CA LEU A 2 -28.90 50.17 0.05
C LEU A 2 -29.62 49.30 -0.99
N THR A 3 -29.34 49.54 -2.26
CA THR A 3 -29.68 48.64 -3.37
C THR A 3 -28.81 47.40 -3.26
N LYS A 4 -29.39 46.29 -2.78
CA LYS A 4 -28.81 44.95 -2.95
C LYS A 4 -28.77 44.67 -4.46
N PHE A 5 -27.56 44.61 -5.01
CA PHE A 5 -27.32 43.95 -6.28
C PHE A 5 -27.78 42.49 -6.10
N LEU A 6 -28.77 42.07 -6.88
CA LEU A 6 -29.06 40.66 -7.06
C LEU A 6 -27.83 40.07 -7.75
N GLU A 7 -27.09 39.23 -7.04
CA GLU A 7 -26.05 38.41 -7.64
C GLU A 7 -26.68 37.55 -8.74
N PRO A 8 -25.98 37.32 -9.87
CA PRO A 8 -26.48 36.41 -10.90
C PRO A 8 -26.72 35.04 -10.25
N ILE A 9 -27.89 34.49 -10.48
CA ILE A 9 -28.18 33.08 -10.18
C ILE A 9 -27.18 32.31 -11.03
N ASP A 10 -26.13 31.78 -10.40
CA ASP A 10 -25.29 30.76 -11.01
C ASP A 10 -26.22 29.56 -11.25
N ASP A 11 -26.53 29.35 -12.52
CA ASP A 11 -27.43 28.35 -13.07
C ASP A 11 -26.82 26.94 -12.94
N ASN A 12 -26.50 26.56 -11.70
CA ASN A 12 -26.01 25.24 -11.35
C ASN A 12 -26.69 24.72 -10.09
N THR A 13 -27.93 25.13 -9.86
CA THR A 13 -28.78 24.50 -8.86
C THR A 13 -29.84 23.66 -9.57
N LEU A 14 -29.59 22.36 -9.60
CA LEU A 14 -30.58 21.28 -9.79
C LEU A 14 -31.03 20.95 -11.22
N THR A 15 -30.09 20.85 -12.16
CA THR A 15 -30.26 19.83 -13.20
C THR A 15 -29.62 18.57 -12.64
N GLY A 16 -30.44 17.60 -12.26
CA GLY A 16 -29.94 16.26 -11.95
C GLY A 16 -29.16 15.66 -13.12
N CYS A 17 -28.66 14.45 -12.98
CA CYS A 17 -28.02 13.74 -14.09
C CYS A 17 -29.08 13.11 -15.03
N ASN A 18 -28.81 13.04 -16.33
CA ASN A 18 -29.55 12.19 -17.27
C ASN A 18 -28.76 10.92 -17.58
N ASP A 19 -27.43 11.02 -17.62
CA ASP A 19 -26.51 9.88 -17.72
C ASP A 19 -25.28 10.07 -16.82
N ASP A 20 -24.45 9.04 -16.73
CA ASP A 20 -23.30 9.01 -15.83
C ASP A 20 -22.28 10.14 -16.11
N ASN A 21 -22.15 10.60 -17.36
CA ASN A 21 -21.19 11.64 -17.74
C ASN A 21 -21.58 13.03 -17.20
N ASP A 22 -22.83 13.20 -16.75
CA ASP A 22 -23.27 14.40 -16.04
C ASP A 22 -22.72 14.44 -14.59
N CYS A 23 -22.20 13.32 -14.09
CA CYS A 23 -21.63 13.18 -12.76
C CYS A 23 -20.10 13.21 -12.76
N SER A 24 -19.49 13.25 -11.58
CA SER A 24 -18.03 13.07 -11.46
C SER A 24 -17.64 11.64 -11.84
N SER A 25 -16.38 11.40 -12.21
CA SER A 25 -15.91 10.06 -12.64
C SER A 25 -15.99 8.97 -11.55
N TRP A 26 -16.16 9.34 -10.29
CA TRP A 26 -16.38 8.45 -9.14
C TRP A 26 -17.86 8.26 -8.79
N GLU A 27 -18.78 8.85 -9.55
CA GLU A 27 -20.22 8.83 -9.31
C GLU A 27 -20.95 8.13 -10.47
N ILE A 28 -22.18 7.70 -10.21
CA ILE A 28 -23.13 7.18 -11.20
C ILE A 28 -24.43 7.96 -11.14
N CYS A 29 -25.12 8.02 -12.27
CA CYS A 29 -26.43 8.61 -12.36
C CYS A 29 -27.53 7.60 -12.03
N ARG A 30 -28.29 7.87 -10.96
CA ARG A 30 -29.45 7.06 -10.57
C ARG A 30 -30.60 7.97 -10.16
N ASN A 31 -31.75 7.82 -10.81
CA ASN A 31 -32.95 8.62 -10.53
C ASN A 31 -32.68 10.14 -10.51
N TYR A 32 -31.94 10.63 -11.51
CA TYR A 32 -31.57 12.05 -11.65
C TYR A 32 -30.68 12.59 -10.52
N GLN A 33 -29.97 11.72 -9.81
CA GLN A 33 -29.03 12.11 -8.77
C GLN A 33 -27.71 11.36 -8.94
N CYS A 34 -26.60 12.07 -8.72
CA CYS A 34 -25.28 11.48 -8.71
C CYS A 34 -25.04 10.78 -7.37
N TYR A 35 -24.71 9.50 -7.40
CA TYR A 35 -24.37 8.68 -6.25
C TYR A 35 -22.95 8.16 -6.37
N ASP A 36 -22.28 7.92 -5.24
CA ASP A 36 -20.97 7.25 -5.23
C ASP A 36 -21.04 5.92 -6.01
N GLY A 37 -20.08 5.66 -6.90
CA GLY A 37 -20.05 4.46 -7.74
C GLY A 37 -20.00 3.15 -6.95
N CYS A 38 -19.63 3.19 -5.67
CA CYS A 38 -19.65 2.07 -4.75
C CYS A 38 -21.01 1.82 -4.07
N ILE A 39 -22.05 2.59 -4.36
CA ILE A 39 -23.35 2.47 -3.68
C ILE A 39 -23.96 1.07 -3.76
N ASP A 40 -23.79 0.38 -4.88
CA ASP A 40 -24.26 -1.00 -5.10
C ASP A 40 -23.07 -2.00 -5.16
N SER A 41 -21.97 -1.69 -4.48
CA SER A 41 -20.77 -2.51 -4.44
C SER A 41 -21.06 -3.94 -3.95
N ARG A 42 -20.60 -4.93 -4.74
CA ARG A 42 -20.60 -6.35 -4.39
C ARG A 42 -19.21 -6.89 -4.07
N CYS A 43 -18.31 -6.04 -3.58
CA CYS A 43 -16.97 -6.48 -3.20
C CYS A 43 -17.01 -7.57 -2.12
N GLY A 44 -16.05 -8.49 -2.22
CA GLY A 44 -15.91 -9.62 -1.32
C GLY A 44 -15.47 -9.22 0.09
N TYR A 45 -15.44 -10.20 1.00
CA TYR A 45 -15.01 -9.95 2.38
C TYR A 45 -13.55 -9.48 2.44
N ASN A 46 -13.26 -8.47 3.28
CA ASN A 46 -11.98 -7.77 3.37
C ASN A 46 -11.50 -7.09 2.07
N ALA A 47 -12.40 -6.82 1.12
CA ALA A 47 -12.13 -5.97 -0.03
C ALA A 47 -12.67 -4.56 0.20
N ARG A 48 -12.06 -3.59 -0.48
CA ARG A 48 -12.47 -2.20 -0.56
C ARG A 48 -12.98 -1.92 -1.97
N CYS A 49 -14.07 -1.18 -2.04
CA CYS A 49 -14.58 -0.64 -3.29
C CYS A 49 -13.85 0.65 -3.66
N LEU A 50 -13.46 0.78 -4.93
CA LEU A 50 -12.83 1.96 -5.50
C LEU A 50 -13.71 2.45 -6.65
N PRO A 51 -14.39 3.60 -6.51
CA PRO A 51 -15.20 4.14 -7.59
C PRO A 51 -14.30 4.75 -8.66
N GLU A 52 -14.48 4.32 -9.90
CA GLU A 52 -13.73 4.84 -11.06
C GLU A 52 -14.54 4.64 -12.35
N ASN A 53 -14.45 5.59 -13.27
CA ASN A 53 -15.10 5.54 -14.60
C ASN A 53 -16.60 5.24 -14.54
N HIS A 54 -17.32 5.91 -13.64
CA HIS A 54 -18.76 5.71 -13.44
C HIS A 54 -19.13 4.23 -13.14
N THR A 55 -18.21 3.53 -12.49
CA THR A 55 -18.39 2.17 -12.01
C THR A 55 -17.55 2.02 -10.74
N TYR A 56 -17.30 0.78 -10.35
CA TYR A 56 -16.39 0.48 -9.28
C TYR A 56 -15.53 -0.74 -9.59
N THR A 57 -14.34 -0.77 -9.00
CA THR A 57 -13.50 -1.95 -8.92
C THR A 57 -13.28 -2.36 -7.48
N CYS A 58 -13.18 -3.66 -7.24
CA CYS A 58 -12.87 -4.20 -5.93
C CYS A 58 -11.37 -4.45 -5.82
N LYS A 59 -10.77 -4.01 -4.71
CA LYS A 59 -9.36 -4.27 -4.38
C LYS A 59 -9.27 -4.82 -2.97
N CYS A 60 -8.36 -5.76 -2.73
CA CYS A 60 -8.12 -6.23 -1.36
C CYS A 60 -7.69 -5.08 -0.46
N PHE A 61 -8.23 -5.05 0.76
CA PHE A 61 -7.85 -4.05 1.75
C PHE A 61 -6.39 -4.25 2.16
N ASN A 62 -5.61 -3.17 2.24
CA ASN A 62 -4.16 -3.20 2.45
C ASN A 62 -3.47 -4.16 1.45
N GLU A 63 -2.58 -5.02 1.94
CA GLU A 63 -1.79 -5.94 1.14
C GLU A 63 -2.38 -7.37 1.10
N LEU A 64 -3.59 -7.57 1.63
CA LEU A 64 -4.26 -8.87 1.64
C LEU A 64 -4.34 -9.48 0.23
N LYS A 65 -4.33 -10.80 0.15
CA LYS A 65 -4.30 -11.55 -1.11
C LYS A 65 -5.57 -12.37 -1.31
N GLY A 66 -5.94 -12.57 -2.57
CA GLY A 66 -7.13 -13.34 -2.96
C GLY A 66 -7.89 -12.67 -4.10
N ASP A 67 -9.13 -13.12 -4.32
CA ASP A 67 -10.04 -12.51 -5.26
C ASP A 67 -10.87 -11.44 -4.53
N PRO A 68 -10.72 -10.14 -4.87
CA PRO A 68 -11.43 -9.06 -4.20
C PRO A 68 -12.95 -9.05 -4.46
N TYR A 69 -13.45 -9.81 -5.44
CA TYR A 69 -14.89 -9.99 -5.66
C TYR A 69 -15.47 -11.14 -4.83
N ILE A 70 -14.63 -11.99 -4.22
CA ILE A 70 -15.07 -13.12 -3.39
C ILE A 70 -14.63 -12.91 -1.93
N LYS A 71 -13.31 -12.90 -1.69
CA LYS A 71 -12.70 -12.77 -0.36
C LYS A 71 -11.20 -12.52 -0.47
N CYS A 72 -10.73 -11.56 0.32
CA CYS A 72 -9.32 -11.35 0.60
C CYS A 72 -8.95 -12.00 1.93
N ASN A 73 -7.84 -12.75 1.92
CA ASN A 73 -7.35 -13.48 3.08
C ASN A 73 -6.02 -12.89 3.54
N ARG A 74 -5.77 -13.06 4.84
CA ARG A 74 -4.46 -12.85 5.45
C ARG A 74 -3.53 -13.96 5.00
N GLU A 75 -2.29 -13.61 4.72
CA GLU A 75 -1.24 -14.60 4.46
C GLU A 75 -0.70 -15.15 5.77
N CYS A 76 -0.55 -14.29 6.79
CA CYS A 76 0.00 -14.63 8.09
C CYS A 76 -0.77 -13.98 9.24
N PHE A 77 -0.68 -14.59 10.42
CA PHE A 77 -1.13 -14.02 11.70
C PHE A 77 0.03 -13.61 12.59
N ASP A 78 1.15 -14.33 12.49
CA ASP A 78 2.44 -14.05 13.10
C ASP A 78 3.57 -14.58 12.20
N ASP A 79 4.81 -14.32 12.58
CA ASP A 79 6.00 -14.62 11.78
C ASP A 79 6.13 -16.11 11.42
N ASN A 80 5.62 -17.04 12.24
CA ASN A 80 5.76 -18.48 12.02
C ASN A 80 4.93 -19.00 10.83
N TYR A 81 4.02 -18.18 10.30
CA TYR A 81 3.29 -18.48 9.07
C TYR A 81 4.10 -18.15 7.81
N CYS A 82 5.21 -17.43 7.96
CA CYS A 82 6.08 -17.02 6.86
C CYS A 82 7.32 -17.90 6.77
N ASN A 83 8.06 -17.82 5.67
CA ASN A 83 9.35 -18.49 5.56
C ASN A 83 10.38 -17.87 6.53
N ASP A 84 11.45 -18.59 6.84
CA ASP A 84 12.48 -18.21 7.84
C ASP A 84 13.12 -16.82 7.62
N HIS A 85 13.18 -16.35 6.36
CA HIS A 85 13.77 -15.04 6.00
C HIS A 85 12.73 -13.91 5.87
N GLN A 86 11.47 -14.21 6.15
CA GLN A 86 10.33 -13.29 6.06
C GLN A 86 9.77 -13.01 7.46
N LEU A 87 9.02 -11.93 7.62
CA LEU A 87 8.25 -11.62 8.83
C LEU A 87 6.81 -11.31 8.45
N CYS A 88 5.89 -11.43 9.41
CA CYS A 88 4.50 -11.09 9.24
C CYS A 88 4.29 -9.61 9.52
N LYS A 89 4.01 -8.84 8.46
CA LYS A 89 3.70 -7.43 8.57
C LYS A 89 2.40 -7.12 7.89
N ASP A 90 1.51 -6.46 8.63
CA ASP A 90 0.17 -6.10 8.15
C ASP A 90 -0.61 -7.30 7.57
N ASN A 91 -0.37 -8.49 8.14
CA ASN A 91 -0.94 -9.79 7.77
C ASN A 91 -0.45 -10.35 6.41
N VAL A 92 0.72 -9.91 5.95
CA VAL A 92 1.39 -10.36 4.72
C VAL A 92 2.83 -10.75 5.03
N CYS A 93 3.32 -11.81 4.38
CA CYS A 93 4.70 -12.23 4.53
C CYS A 93 5.61 -11.37 3.64
N VAL A 94 6.51 -10.63 4.28
CA VAL A 94 7.44 -9.71 3.62
C VAL A 94 8.87 -10.08 4.00
N TYR A 95 9.85 -9.81 3.13
CA TYR A 95 11.24 -10.09 3.47
C TYR A 95 11.71 -9.17 4.59
N ALA A 96 12.29 -9.73 5.64
CA ALA A 96 12.74 -8.94 6.79
C ALA A 96 13.77 -7.86 6.39
N CYS A 97 14.60 -8.18 5.38
CA CYS A 97 15.61 -7.27 4.84
C CYS A 97 15.05 -6.05 4.08
N ASP A 98 13.78 -6.05 3.68
CA ASP A 98 13.14 -4.87 3.07
C ASP A 98 12.99 -3.73 4.10
N TYR A 99 13.04 -4.06 5.40
CA TYR A 99 12.86 -3.12 6.51
C TYR A 99 14.16 -2.76 7.23
N LEU A 100 15.30 -3.34 6.84
CA LEU A 100 16.60 -3.06 7.44
C LEU A 100 17.58 -2.50 6.41
N LYS A 101 17.98 -1.24 6.61
CA LYS A 101 19.07 -0.63 5.84
C LYS A 101 20.39 -0.88 6.55
N CYS A 102 21.33 -1.53 5.86
CA CYS A 102 22.67 -1.79 6.38
C CYS A 102 23.68 -0.72 5.96
N GLY A 103 24.80 -0.66 6.68
CA GLY A 103 25.91 0.25 6.43
C GLY A 103 26.63 -0.02 5.11
N LYS A 104 27.49 0.92 4.70
CA LYS A 104 28.27 0.77 3.47
C LYS A 104 29.16 -0.49 3.55
N ASN A 105 29.19 -1.28 2.47
CA ASN A 105 29.88 -2.58 2.38
C ASN A 105 29.33 -3.68 3.30
N ALA A 106 28.17 -3.50 3.92
CA ALA A 106 27.44 -4.58 4.57
C ALA A 106 26.39 -5.20 3.64
N LEU A 107 25.91 -6.38 4.00
CA LEU A 107 24.80 -7.10 3.39
C LEU A 107 23.74 -7.33 4.48
N CYS A 108 22.48 -7.16 4.12
CA CYS A 108 21.39 -7.63 4.97
C CYS A 108 21.17 -9.12 4.75
N THR A 109 21.03 -9.87 5.84
CA THR A 109 20.56 -11.25 5.85
C THR A 109 19.47 -11.39 6.91
N ALA A 110 18.72 -12.48 6.88
CA ALA A 110 17.69 -12.76 7.86
C ALA A 110 17.76 -14.22 8.30
N ASN A 111 17.42 -14.48 9.55
CA ASN A 111 17.20 -15.83 10.07
C ASN A 111 16.20 -15.75 11.21
N ASN A 112 15.33 -16.76 11.34
CA ASN A 112 14.28 -16.81 12.34
C ASN A 112 13.46 -15.50 12.35
N HIS A 113 13.08 -15.04 11.15
CA HIS A 113 12.25 -13.86 10.90
C HIS A 113 12.91 -12.50 11.26
N ILE A 114 14.17 -12.51 11.70
CA ILE A 114 14.90 -11.32 12.14
C ILE A 114 15.97 -10.96 11.11
N ALA A 115 15.91 -9.73 10.59
CA ALA A 115 16.95 -9.17 9.74
C ALA A 115 18.12 -8.65 10.58
N TYR A 116 19.34 -8.85 10.08
CA TYR A 116 20.56 -8.29 10.64
C TYR A 116 21.59 -7.99 9.55
N CYS A 117 22.52 -7.09 9.87
CA CYS A 117 23.58 -6.68 8.96
C CYS A 117 24.86 -7.47 9.22
N GLN A 118 25.51 -7.91 8.15
CA GLN A 118 26.83 -8.54 8.19
C GLN A 118 27.77 -7.86 7.21
N CYS A 119 29.03 -7.67 7.61
CA CYS A 119 30.06 -7.17 6.69
C CYS A 119 30.28 -8.16 5.54
N LYS A 120 30.43 -7.65 4.31
CA LYS A 120 30.77 -8.47 3.14
C LYS A 120 32.15 -9.11 3.31
N PHE A 121 32.43 -10.12 2.50
CA PHE A 121 33.73 -10.83 2.51
C PHE A 121 34.93 -9.85 2.47
N CYS A 122 35.95 -10.12 3.29
CA CYS A 122 37.15 -9.28 3.49
C CYS A 122 36.90 -7.85 4.00
N THR A 123 35.78 -7.61 4.68
CA THR A 123 35.52 -6.34 5.37
C THR A 123 35.17 -6.56 6.84
N GLU A 124 35.48 -5.58 7.69
CA GLU A 124 35.25 -5.59 9.13
C GLU A 124 34.75 -4.23 9.63
N GLY A 125 34.18 -4.20 10.83
CA GLY A 125 33.59 -3.01 11.44
C GLY A 125 32.17 -3.23 11.93
N GLU A 126 31.43 -2.14 12.13
CA GLU A 126 30.04 -2.19 12.56
C GLU A 126 29.12 -2.23 11.34
N ALA A 127 28.54 -3.40 11.05
CA ALA A 127 27.78 -3.64 9.82
C ALA A 127 26.52 -2.76 9.66
N ALA A 128 25.96 -2.24 10.77
CA ALA A 128 24.86 -1.28 10.74
C ALA A 128 25.30 0.10 10.24
N VAL A 129 26.57 0.46 10.43
CA VAL A 129 27.12 1.79 10.12
C VAL A 129 27.98 1.75 8.86
N LYS A 130 29.06 0.98 8.88
CA LYS A 130 30.04 0.87 7.79
C LYS A 130 31.00 -0.29 8.04
N CYS A 131 31.31 -1.03 6.98
CA CYS A 131 32.43 -1.97 6.96
C CYS A 131 33.60 -1.43 6.11
N GLU A 132 34.81 -1.61 6.63
CA GLU A 132 36.06 -1.24 5.97
C GLU A 132 36.84 -2.48 5.57
N LYS A 133 37.72 -2.37 4.57
CA LYS A 133 38.57 -3.50 4.18
C LYS A 133 39.42 -3.92 5.38
N MET A 134 39.44 -5.22 5.66
CA MET A 134 40.34 -5.76 6.68
C MET A 134 41.78 -5.38 6.31
N LYS A 135 42.53 -4.86 7.28
CA LYS A 135 43.97 -4.69 7.07
C LYS A 135 44.58 -6.09 7.10
N SER A 136 45.17 -6.51 5.98
CA SER A 136 45.93 -7.75 5.95
C SER A 136 47.06 -7.66 6.99
N LYS A 137 46.88 -8.26 8.17
CA LYS A 137 48.03 -8.66 8.98
C LYS A 137 48.66 -9.83 8.25
N LEU A 138 49.62 -9.53 7.39
CA LEU A 138 50.60 -10.52 6.98
C LEU A 138 51.33 -10.94 8.26
N VAL A 139 50.90 -12.05 8.86
CA VAL A 139 51.65 -12.71 9.93
C VAL A 139 52.79 -13.43 9.21
N PHE A 140 53.90 -12.71 9.02
CA PHE A 140 55.16 -13.34 8.68
C PHE A 140 55.72 -13.93 9.98
N ASN A 141 55.69 -15.26 10.10
CA ASN A 141 56.47 -16.02 11.06
C ASN A 141 57.88 -16.23 10.50
#